data_AF-A0A933ME92-F1
#
_entry.id   AF-A0A933ME92-F1
#
_cell.length_a   1.000
_cell.length_b   1.000
_cell.length_c   1.000
_cell.angle_alpha   90.00
_cell.angle_beta   90.00
_cell.angle_gamma   90.00
#
_symmetry.space_group_name_H-M   'P 1'
#
loop_
_entity.id
_entity.type
_entity.pdbx_description
1 polymer ?
#
loop_
_entity_poly.entity_id
_entity_poly.type
_entity_poly.pdbx_seq_one_letter_code
_entity_poly.pdbx_strand_id
1 'polypeptide(L)'
;MRTFRSVVVAALLLACIPAAQAADGAASGFESLVTQAWESLRTGLTDFKTWAAGPGAAGGKDEMYPPRTTLMKVGKCWTRAEDPRAEELALPKEFCVDIVGVEVHFPYYHPFTTGSVMLMEGKPVSGRFHISGGAREESGWSIVGDLFTGRKQELRCGELNYAGAAIYVGTDIEGRLREQAPVSVRGFMFDAASLCRTPAKSVEVPYTRRP
;
A
#
# COMPACT_ATOMS: atom_id res chain seq x y z
N MET A 1 -0.20 18.02 -38.19
CA MET A 1 1.07 17.66 -38.84
C MET A 1 2.25 18.22 -38.04
N ARG A 2 2.96 17.36 -37.31
CA ARG A 2 4.43 17.34 -37.10
C ARG A 2 4.72 16.15 -36.18
N THR A 3 5.60 15.30 -36.67
CA THR A 3 6.03 13.98 -36.19
C THR A 3 6.96 14.05 -34.99
N PHE A 4 6.87 13.08 -34.07
CA PHE A 4 8.03 12.63 -33.28
C PHE A 4 8.12 11.10 -33.24
N ARG A 5 9.35 10.63 -33.50
CA ARG A 5 9.78 9.25 -33.67
C ARG A 5 10.15 8.60 -32.32
N SER A 6 9.85 7.31 -32.25
CA SER A 6 10.53 6.18 -31.60
C SER A 6 11.65 6.43 -30.57
N VAL A 7 11.50 5.82 -29.38
CA VAL A 7 12.49 4.87 -28.83
C VAL A 7 11.73 3.68 -28.24
N VAL A 8 11.72 2.57 -28.98
CA VAL A 8 11.48 1.21 -28.50
C VAL A 8 12.85 0.54 -28.51
N VAL A 9 13.28 0.01 -27.38
CA VAL A 9 14.39 -0.96 -27.26
C VAL A 9 13.80 -2.09 -26.40
N ALA A 10 13.18 -3.12 -27.00
CA ALA A 10 13.79 -4.40 -27.41
C ALA A 10 14.57 -5.06 -26.25
N ALA A 11 14.05 -6.02 -25.48
CA ALA A 11 13.60 -7.38 -25.80
C ALA A 11 14.72 -8.42 -26.01
N LEU A 12 14.69 -9.48 -25.17
CA LEU A 12 15.20 -10.86 -25.30
C LEU A 12 16.72 -11.17 -25.27
N LEU A 13 17.09 -11.98 -24.27
CA LEU A 13 17.99 -13.16 -24.31
C LEU A 13 17.78 -13.93 -22.98
N LEU A 14 17.65 -15.24 -22.87
CA LEU A 14 17.26 -16.35 -23.72
C LEU A 14 16.97 -17.48 -22.71
N ALA A 15 15.96 -18.30 -22.98
CA ALA A 15 15.88 -19.63 -22.40
C ALA A 15 17.06 -20.49 -22.92
N CYS A 16 17.46 -21.51 -22.15
CA CYS A 16 18.54 -22.50 -22.39
C CYS A 16 19.94 -22.11 -21.94
N ILE A 17 20.32 -22.55 -20.74
CA ILE A 17 21.69 -22.96 -20.44
C ILE A 17 21.63 -24.38 -19.81
N PRO A 18 22.27 -25.39 -20.41
CA PRO A 18 22.44 -26.71 -19.84
C PRO A 18 23.48 -26.69 -18.72
N ALA A 19 23.55 -27.79 -17.98
CA ALA A 19 24.40 -28.00 -16.82
C ALA A 19 25.89 -27.59 -16.96
N ALA A 20 26.43 -27.21 -15.80
CA ALA A 20 27.82 -27.32 -15.36
C ALA A 20 28.85 -26.29 -15.88
N GLN A 21 29.69 -25.86 -14.92
CA GLN A 21 30.96 -25.12 -15.05
C GLN A 21 30.88 -23.61 -15.25
N ALA A 22 30.78 -22.88 -14.14
CA ALA A 22 31.56 -21.65 -13.86
C ALA A 22 31.18 -21.08 -12.48
N ALA A 23 31.39 -21.85 -11.41
CA ALA A 23 31.47 -21.28 -10.06
C ALA A 23 32.86 -20.65 -9.92
N ASP A 24 32.90 -19.35 -9.62
CA ASP A 24 34.02 -18.54 -9.10
C ASP A 24 34.16 -17.15 -9.78
N GLY A 25 33.48 -16.90 -10.90
CA GLY A 25 33.46 -15.58 -11.57
C GLY A 25 32.15 -14.78 -11.44
N ALA A 26 31.06 -15.40 -11.00
CA ALA A 26 29.72 -14.80 -11.04
C ALA A 26 29.33 -13.99 -9.80
N ALA A 27 30.05 -14.15 -8.67
CA ALA A 27 29.73 -13.47 -7.41
C ALA A 27 30.07 -11.97 -7.44
N SER A 28 31.20 -11.59 -8.03
CA SER A 28 31.64 -10.18 -8.11
C SER A 28 30.85 -9.36 -9.15
N GLY A 29 30.37 -10.00 -10.21
CA GLY A 29 29.53 -9.34 -11.22
C GLY A 29 28.11 -9.04 -10.70
N PHE A 30 27.56 -9.91 -9.86
CA PHE A 30 26.22 -9.72 -9.30
C PHE A 30 26.21 -8.62 -8.22
N GLU A 31 27.21 -8.57 -7.34
CA GLU A 31 27.33 -7.47 -6.37
C GLU A 31 27.48 -6.11 -7.05
N SER A 32 28.29 -6.01 -8.12
CA SER A 32 28.45 -4.78 -8.89
C SER A 32 27.16 -4.33 -9.58
N LEU A 33 26.35 -5.26 -10.08
CA LEU A 33 25.06 -4.95 -10.72
C LEU A 33 24.02 -4.50 -9.69
N VAL A 34 24.00 -5.11 -8.50
CA VAL A 34 23.10 -4.71 -7.41
C VAL A 34 23.49 -3.34 -6.85
N THR A 35 24.79 -3.04 -6.70
CA THR A 35 25.26 -1.72 -6.28
C THR A 35 24.93 -0.64 -7.30
N GLN A 36 25.15 -0.90 -8.60
CA GLN A 36 24.78 0.05 -9.66
C GLN A 36 23.26 0.26 -9.76
N ALA A 37 22.45 -0.80 -9.62
CA ALA A 37 21.00 -0.69 -9.60
C ALA A 37 20.51 0.13 -8.39
N TRP A 38 21.15 -0.04 -7.22
CA TRP A 38 20.85 0.74 -6.02
C TRP A 38 21.24 2.20 -6.16
N GLU A 39 22.40 2.51 -6.76
CA GLU A 39 22.82 3.90 -7.02
C GLU A 39 21.97 4.58 -8.09
N SER A 40 21.53 3.86 -9.13
CA SER A 40 20.55 4.36 -10.12
C SER A 40 19.16 4.59 -9.52
N LEU A 41 18.71 3.76 -8.58
CA LEU A 41 17.46 4.00 -7.83
C LEU A 41 17.59 5.20 -6.89
N ARG A 42 18.75 5.37 -6.25
CA ARG A 42 19.03 6.52 -5.37
C ARG A 42 19.08 7.83 -6.14
N THR A 43 19.69 7.85 -7.33
CA THR A 43 19.76 9.03 -8.21
C THR A 43 18.43 9.30 -8.93
N GLY A 44 17.67 8.27 -9.31
CA GLY A 44 16.31 8.43 -9.84
C GLY A 44 15.31 8.98 -8.82
N LEU A 45 15.51 8.72 -7.52
CA LEU A 45 14.72 9.31 -6.43
C LEU A 45 15.03 10.79 -6.19
N THR A 46 16.23 11.27 -6.53
CA THR A 46 16.55 12.71 -6.49
C THR A 46 15.90 13.51 -7.62
N ASP A 47 15.73 12.92 -8.81
CA ASP A 47 15.11 13.60 -9.96
C ASP A 47 13.58 13.64 -9.90
N PHE A 48 12.94 12.85 -9.02
CA PHE A 48 11.51 12.95 -8.78
C PHE A 48 11.10 14.28 -8.11
N LYS A 49 12.03 14.95 -7.42
CA LYS A 49 11.79 16.31 -6.89
C LYS A 49 11.60 17.36 -7.99
N THR A 50 12.20 17.16 -9.16
CA THR A 50 12.15 18.13 -10.27
C THR A 50 10.92 17.99 -11.17
N TRP A 51 10.20 16.87 -11.12
CA TRP A 51 9.00 16.68 -11.96
C TRP A 51 7.72 17.31 -11.38
N ALA A 52 7.72 17.66 -10.08
CA ALA A 52 6.60 18.34 -9.43
C ALA A 52 6.47 19.84 -9.79
N ALA A 53 7.45 20.42 -10.48
CA ALA A 53 7.44 21.81 -10.91
C ALA A 53 6.93 21.95 -12.34
N GLY A 54 5.63 21.74 -12.55
CA GLY A 54 4.95 22.17 -13.76
C GLY A 54 4.98 23.70 -13.88
N PRO A 55 5.22 24.30 -15.06
CA PRO A 55 5.27 25.75 -15.21
C PRO A 55 3.85 26.31 -15.25
N GLY A 56 3.38 26.91 -14.16
CA GLY A 56 2.20 27.77 -14.19
C GLY A 56 1.36 27.79 -12.92
N ALA A 57 1.78 28.59 -11.93
CA ALA A 57 0.88 29.38 -11.09
C ALA A 57 1.72 30.32 -10.23
N ALA A 58 1.77 31.61 -10.61
CA ALA A 58 2.23 32.66 -9.73
C ALA A 58 1.10 32.97 -8.73
N GLY A 59 1.34 32.74 -7.44
CA GLY A 59 0.45 33.17 -6.36
C GLY A 59 0.62 32.35 -5.09
N GLY A 60 1.40 32.89 -4.13
CA GLY A 60 1.59 32.31 -2.81
C GLY A 60 2.94 31.61 -2.66
N LYS A 61 3.83 32.17 -1.83
CA LYS A 61 4.93 31.41 -1.26
C LYS A 61 4.33 30.47 -0.22
N ASP A 62 3.67 29.42 -0.66
CA ASP A 62 3.46 28.25 0.17
C ASP A 62 4.85 27.69 0.42
N GLU A 63 5.39 28.01 1.59
CA GLU A 63 6.56 27.33 2.11
C GLU A 63 6.19 25.84 2.19
N MET A 64 6.53 25.09 1.14
CA MET A 64 6.17 23.68 1.01
C MET A 64 7.03 22.89 1.99
N TYR A 65 6.59 22.84 3.24
CA TYR A 65 7.23 22.05 4.28
C TYR A 65 7.26 20.58 3.84
N PRO A 66 8.41 19.89 3.93
CA PRO A 66 8.50 18.49 3.55
C PRO A 66 7.56 17.66 4.44
N PRO A 67 6.84 16.66 3.87
CA PRO A 67 5.92 15.85 4.66
C PRO A 67 6.64 15.16 5.82
N ARG A 68 5.94 14.99 6.95
CA ARG A 68 6.46 14.21 8.08
C ARG A 68 6.04 12.76 7.90
N THR A 69 7.02 11.87 7.90
CA THR A 69 6.79 10.43 7.86
C THR A 69 7.21 9.79 9.17
N THR A 70 6.35 8.96 9.73
CA THR A 70 6.70 8.05 10.83
C THR A 70 6.54 6.62 10.36
N LEU A 71 7.49 5.75 10.72
CA LEU A 71 7.51 4.34 10.36
C LEU A 71 7.60 3.49 11.63
N MET A 72 6.94 2.34 11.61
CA MET A 72 6.96 1.36 12.69
C MET A 72 7.19 -0.03 12.09
N LYS A 73 8.15 -0.76 12.65
CA LYS A 73 8.36 -2.17 12.32
C LYS A 73 7.26 -3.01 12.96
N VAL A 74 6.63 -3.86 12.17
CA VAL A 74 5.53 -4.73 12.59
C VAL A 74 5.98 -6.20 12.58
N GLY A 75 6.48 -6.68 11.43
CA GLY A 75 7.02 -8.03 11.27
C GLY A 75 6.06 -9.14 11.70
N LYS A 76 4.79 -9.05 11.31
CA LYS A 76 3.74 -10.01 11.71
C LYS A 76 2.79 -10.34 10.58
N CYS A 77 2.17 -11.51 10.67
CA CYS A 77 1.15 -11.95 9.73
C CYS A 77 -0.20 -12.14 10.42
N TRP A 78 -1.26 -11.91 9.65
CA TRP A 78 -2.64 -12.17 10.01
C TRP A 78 -3.24 -13.15 9.01
N THR A 79 -4.03 -14.09 9.49
CA THR A 79 -4.75 -15.05 8.64
C THR A 79 -6.23 -14.93 8.91
N ARG A 80 -7.04 -14.88 7.86
CA ARG A 80 -8.49 -14.91 8.03
C ARG A 80 -9.00 -16.31 8.31
N ALA A 81 -10.18 -16.39 8.94
CA ALA A 81 -10.95 -17.63 8.97
C ALA A 81 -11.29 -18.12 7.55
N GLU A 82 -11.43 -19.43 7.40
CA GLU A 82 -11.88 -20.05 6.14
C GLU A 82 -13.35 -19.69 5.90
N ASP A 83 -13.63 -19.04 4.76
CA ASP A 83 -14.98 -18.70 4.31
C ASP A 83 -15.01 -18.80 2.77
N PRO A 84 -15.76 -19.76 2.20
CA PRO A 84 -15.85 -19.93 0.75
C PRO A 84 -16.28 -18.66 0.00
N ARG A 85 -17.09 -17.79 0.63
CA ARG A 85 -17.55 -16.53 0.03
C ARG A 85 -16.40 -15.52 -0.07
N ALA A 86 -15.46 -15.55 0.88
CA ALA A 86 -14.26 -14.73 0.85
C ALA A 86 -13.27 -15.21 -0.24
N GLU A 87 -13.20 -16.52 -0.50
CA GLU A 87 -12.43 -17.06 -1.64
C GLU A 87 -13.00 -16.57 -2.98
N GLU A 88 -14.33 -16.63 -3.15
CA GLU A 88 -15.00 -16.18 -4.37
C GLU A 88 -14.71 -14.70 -4.69
N LEU A 89 -14.62 -13.88 -3.65
CA LEU A 89 -14.31 -12.44 -3.75
C LEU A 89 -12.80 -12.14 -3.73
N ALA A 90 -11.96 -13.19 -3.81
CA ALA A 90 -10.51 -13.12 -3.81
C ALA A 90 -9.91 -12.38 -2.61
N LEU A 91 -10.61 -12.34 -1.47
CA LEU A 91 -10.07 -11.75 -0.24
C LEU A 91 -8.83 -12.57 0.17
N PRO A 92 -7.63 -11.97 0.30
CA PRO A 92 -6.42 -12.73 0.61
C PRO A 92 -6.57 -13.60 1.86
N LYS A 93 -5.99 -14.81 1.87
CA LYS A 93 -6.01 -15.65 3.09
C LYS A 93 -5.13 -15.09 4.19
N GLU A 94 -4.08 -14.37 3.80
CA GLU A 94 -3.03 -13.91 4.68
C GLU A 94 -2.57 -12.51 4.28
N PHE A 95 -2.26 -11.70 5.29
CA PHE A 95 -1.49 -10.47 5.16
C PHE A 95 -0.29 -10.55 6.09
N CYS A 96 0.92 -10.42 5.55
CA CYS A 96 2.15 -10.23 6.31
C CYS A 96 2.58 -8.78 6.16
N VAL A 97 2.67 -8.06 7.28
CA VAL A 97 3.05 -6.65 7.32
C VAL A 97 4.38 -6.54 8.03
N ASP A 98 5.38 -6.03 7.32
CA ASP A 98 6.74 -5.85 7.81
C ASP A 98 6.90 -4.45 8.39
N ILE A 99 6.41 -3.42 7.69
CA ILE A 99 6.47 -2.02 8.10
C ILE A 99 5.13 -1.34 7.82
N VAL A 100 4.69 -0.51 8.77
CA VAL A 100 3.62 0.47 8.55
C VAL A 100 4.19 1.86 8.74
N GLY A 101 3.74 2.80 7.90
CA GLY A 101 4.06 4.20 8.01
C GLY A 101 2.84 5.10 7.92
N VAL A 102 2.97 6.31 8.43
CA VAL A 102 2.02 7.40 8.20
C VAL A 102 2.81 8.60 7.73
N GLU A 103 2.42 9.13 6.57
CA GLU A 103 2.92 10.37 6.00
C GLU A 103 1.85 11.45 6.16
N VAL A 104 2.17 12.53 6.88
CA VAL A 104 1.29 13.66 7.10
C VAL A 104 1.90 14.88 6.42
N HIS A 105 1.12 15.53 5.55
CA HIS A 105 1.53 16.78 4.91
C HIS A 105 1.45 17.95 5.88
N PHE A 106 2.53 18.72 5.99
CA PHE A 106 2.55 19.96 6.75
C PHE A 106 1.68 21.05 6.09
N PRO A 107 1.20 22.06 6.86
CA PRO A 107 1.46 22.32 8.27
C PRO A 107 0.56 21.52 9.24
N TYR A 108 -0.14 20.51 8.74
CA TYR A 108 -1.16 19.82 9.52
C TYR A 108 -0.56 18.80 10.50
N TYR A 109 -1.09 18.80 11.72
CA TYR A 109 -0.76 17.80 12.75
C TYR A 109 -1.70 16.60 12.73
N HIS A 110 -2.69 16.59 11.83
CA HIS A 110 -3.77 15.61 11.83
C HIS A 110 -3.61 14.63 10.65
N PRO A 111 -3.74 13.31 10.86
CA PRO A 111 -3.48 12.32 9.81
C PRO A 111 -4.59 12.21 8.76
N PHE A 112 -5.64 13.04 8.83
CA PHE A 112 -6.77 13.03 7.88
C PHE A 112 -6.82 14.28 6.99
N THR A 113 -5.67 14.87 6.71
CA THR A 113 -5.59 15.98 5.76
C THR A 113 -5.35 15.47 4.35
N THR A 114 -5.77 16.27 3.37
CA THR A 114 -5.56 15.95 1.96
C THR A 114 -4.07 15.69 1.70
N GLY A 115 -3.78 14.54 1.09
CA GLY A 115 -2.42 14.09 0.81
C GLY A 115 -1.83 13.18 1.88
N SER A 116 -2.38 13.14 3.10
CA SER A 116 -1.92 12.19 4.11
C SER A 116 -2.18 10.75 3.65
N VAL A 117 -1.18 9.89 3.79
CA VAL A 117 -1.24 8.50 3.34
C VAL A 117 -0.68 7.54 4.37
N MET A 118 -1.17 6.30 4.31
CA MET A 118 -0.57 5.18 4.99
C MET A 118 0.46 4.53 4.06
N LEU A 119 1.66 4.28 4.58
CA LEU A 119 2.71 3.55 3.88
C LEU A 119 2.73 2.11 4.39
N MET A 120 3.00 1.17 3.52
CA MET A 120 3.08 -0.23 3.92
C MET A 120 4.14 -0.99 3.15
N GLU A 121 4.84 -1.85 3.87
CA GLU A 121 5.68 -2.91 3.31
C GLU A 121 5.18 -4.25 3.84
N GLY A 122 4.99 -5.20 2.93
CA GLY A 122 4.43 -6.50 3.25
C GLY A 122 3.95 -7.29 2.04
N LYS A 123 3.24 -8.38 2.30
CA LYS A 123 2.63 -9.28 1.31
C LYS A 123 1.16 -9.55 1.66
N PRO A 124 0.26 -9.63 0.67
CA PRO A 124 0.48 -9.40 -0.76
C PRO A 124 0.55 -7.91 -1.14
N VAL A 125 0.51 -6.98 -0.17
CA VAL A 125 0.33 -5.55 -0.42
C VAL A 125 1.52 -4.74 0.10
N SER A 126 2.01 -3.82 -0.73
CA SER A 126 3.06 -2.85 -0.42
C SER A 126 2.81 -1.57 -1.21
N GLY A 127 3.09 -0.41 -0.63
CA GLY A 127 2.96 0.89 -1.30
C GLY A 127 2.34 1.99 -0.45
N ARG A 128 1.70 2.94 -1.14
CA ARG A 128 1.02 4.11 -0.57
C ARG A 128 -0.50 3.88 -0.62
N PHE A 129 -1.17 3.96 0.52
CA PHE A 129 -2.60 3.71 0.69
C PHE A 129 -3.30 4.93 1.26
N HIS A 130 -4.55 5.10 0.86
CA HIS A 130 -5.41 6.13 1.42
C HIS A 130 -5.77 5.80 2.88
N ILE A 131 -5.83 6.84 3.73
CA ILE A 131 -6.36 6.72 5.09
C ILE A 131 -7.88 6.89 5.00
N SER A 132 -8.63 5.80 5.09
CA SER A 132 -10.07 5.76 4.83
C SER A 132 -10.92 6.32 5.97
N GLY A 133 -10.37 6.43 7.17
CA GLY A 133 -11.06 7.04 8.31
C GLY A 133 -10.39 6.70 9.64
N GLY A 134 -11.03 7.08 10.73
CA GLY A 134 -10.55 6.73 12.06
C GLY A 134 -11.38 7.33 13.19
N ALA A 135 -10.97 7.02 14.40
CA ALA A 135 -11.65 7.40 15.63
C ALA A 135 -10.69 8.08 16.60
N ARG A 136 -11.19 9.11 17.28
CA ARG A 136 -10.44 9.79 18.34
C ARG A 136 -10.34 8.89 19.56
N GLU A 137 -9.14 8.76 20.11
CA GLU A 137 -8.87 8.13 21.40
C GLU A 137 -8.32 9.16 22.38
N GLU A 138 -8.22 8.80 23.67
CA GLU A 138 -7.73 9.67 24.73
C GLU A 138 -6.35 10.29 24.39
N SER A 139 -5.42 9.46 23.91
CA SER A 139 -4.03 9.86 23.62
C SER A 139 -3.72 10.09 22.14
N GLY A 140 -4.71 10.05 21.24
CA GLY A 140 -4.43 10.10 19.82
C GLY A 140 -5.58 9.63 18.92
N TRP A 141 -5.26 8.85 17.90
CA TRP A 141 -6.23 8.36 16.92
C TRP A 141 -5.99 6.89 16.60
N SER A 142 -7.08 6.15 16.41
CA SER A 142 -7.05 4.89 15.67
C SER A 142 -7.39 5.20 14.22
N ILE A 143 -6.44 4.99 13.31
CA ILE A 143 -6.61 5.28 11.88
C ILE A 143 -6.74 3.98 11.09
N VAL A 144 -7.46 4.05 9.98
CA VAL A 144 -7.78 2.93 9.08
C VAL A 144 -7.14 3.16 7.73
N GLY A 145 -6.44 2.15 7.22
CA GLY A 145 -5.92 2.13 5.86
C GLY A 145 -6.45 0.91 5.09
N ASP A 146 -6.88 1.13 3.86
CA ASP A 146 -7.43 0.05 3.03
C ASP A 146 -6.29 -0.79 2.46
N LEU A 147 -6.27 -2.09 2.75
CA LEU A 147 -5.26 -3.04 2.26
C LEU A 147 -5.62 -3.60 0.90
N PHE A 148 -6.88 -4.01 0.77
CA PHE A 148 -7.33 -4.80 -0.36
C PHE A 148 -8.79 -4.51 -0.63
N THR A 149 -9.14 -4.56 -1.91
CA THR A 149 -10.51 -4.47 -2.40
C THR A 149 -10.70 -5.51 -3.49
N GLY A 150 -11.71 -6.37 -3.33
CA GLY A 150 -12.14 -7.36 -4.29
C GLY A 150 -13.62 -7.18 -4.59
N ARG A 151 -14.02 -7.33 -5.84
CA ARG A 151 -15.41 -7.07 -6.28
C ARG A 151 -15.79 -7.99 -7.44
N LYS A 152 -17.02 -8.53 -7.41
CA LYS A 152 -17.59 -9.24 -8.57
C LYS A 152 -17.76 -8.28 -9.74
N GLN A 153 -17.49 -8.74 -10.96
CA GLN A 153 -17.70 -7.93 -12.17
C GLN A 153 -19.18 -7.57 -12.35
N GLU A 154 -20.06 -8.55 -12.18
CA GLU A 154 -21.52 -8.36 -12.16
C GLU A 154 -22.01 -8.31 -10.71
N LEU A 155 -22.62 -7.19 -10.33
CA LEU A 155 -23.20 -7.02 -9.00
C LEU A 155 -24.64 -7.53 -8.96
N ARG A 156 -24.93 -8.39 -7.99
CA ARG A 156 -26.26 -8.98 -7.79
C ARG A 156 -26.86 -8.53 -6.47
N CYS A 157 -28.02 -7.89 -6.53
CA CYS A 157 -28.74 -7.46 -5.32
C CYS A 157 -29.08 -8.65 -4.42
N GLY A 158 -28.81 -8.53 -3.13
CA GLY A 158 -29.02 -9.60 -2.15
C GLY A 158 -27.84 -10.57 -2.03
N GLU A 159 -26.73 -10.32 -2.73
CA GLU A 159 -25.49 -11.09 -2.62
C GLU A 159 -24.33 -10.26 -2.04
N LEU A 160 -23.35 -10.94 -1.43
CA LEU A 160 -22.08 -10.31 -1.08
C LEU A 160 -21.26 -10.14 -2.37
N ASN A 161 -21.14 -8.90 -2.83
CA ASN A 161 -20.50 -8.59 -4.10
C ASN A 161 -19.11 -7.97 -3.95
N TYR A 162 -18.76 -7.57 -2.74
CA TYR A 162 -17.53 -6.85 -2.43
C TYR A 162 -16.89 -7.44 -1.19
N ALA A 163 -15.57 -7.56 -1.21
CA ALA A 163 -14.75 -7.87 -0.05
C ALA A 163 -13.67 -6.79 0.10
N GLY A 164 -13.39 -6.39 1.33
CA GLY A 164 -12.28 -5.51 1.67
C GLY A 164 -11.49 -6.06 2.83
N ALA A 165 -10.23 -5.63 2.92
CA ALA A 165 -9.44 -5.74 4.14
C ALA A 165 -8.87 -4.37 4.48
N ALA A 166 -8.84 -4.05 5.76
CA ALA A 166 -8.28 -2.82 6.27
C ALA A 166 -7.32 -3.11 7.43
N ILE A 167 -6.30 -2.27 7.56
CA ILE A 167 -5.40 -2.24 8.70
C ILE A 167 -5.78 -1.10 9.62
N TYR A 168 -5.64 -1.33 10.92
CA TYR A 168 -5.88 -0.35 11.97
C TYR A 168 -4.58 -0.13 12.71
N VAL A 169 -4.17 1.13 12.84
CA VAL A 169 -2.98 1.51 13.60
C VAL A 169 -3.27 2.71 14.50
N GLY A 170 -2.57 2.75 15.63
CA GLY A 170 -2.67 3.85 16.58
C GLY A 170 -1.65 4.94 16.29
N THR A 171 -2.09 6.20 16.30
CA THR A 171 -1.22 7.38 16.27
C THR A 171 -1.43 8.24 17.51
N ASP A 172 -0.46 9.11 17.83
CA ASP A 172 -0.60 10.17 18.82
C ASP A 172 -1.46 11.33 18.29
N ILE A 173 -1.63 12.39 19.08
CA ILE A 173 -2.41 13.57 18.66
C ILE A 173 -1.81 14.30 17.46
N GLU A 174 -0.50 14.13 17.23
CA GLU A 174 0.20 14.70 16.09
C GLU A 174 0.22 13.72 14.90
N GLY A 175 -0.44 12.56 14.95
CA GLY A 175 -0.42 11.61 13.84
C GLY A 175 0.90 10.83 13.70
N ARG A 176 1.78 10.81 14.71
CA ARG A 176 2.91 9.88 14.75
C ARG A 176 2.45 8.49 15.15
N LEU A 177 2.97 7.44 14.52
CA LEU A 177 2.72 6.07 14.95
C LEU A 177 3.19 5.85 16.40
N ARG A 178 2.32 5.25 17.22
CA ARG A 178 2.66 4.83 18.59
C ARG A 178 3.40 3.50 18.53
N GLU A 179 4.66 3.47 18.96
CA GLU A 179 5.53 2.26 18.86
C GLU A 179 4.92 0.99 19.48
N GLN A 180 4.07 1.15 20.49
CA GLN A 180 3.45 0.05 21.23
C GLN A 180 1.98 -0.17 20.86
N ALA A 181 1.41 0.62 19.94
CA ALA A 181 0.00 0.45 19.58
C ALA A 181 -0.20 -0.87 18.81
N PRO A 182 -1.24 -1.65 19.15
CA PRO A 182 -1.52 -2.87 18.44
C PRO A 182 -1.92 -2.56 17.00
N VAL A 183 -1.24 -3.23 16.06
CA VAL A 183 -1.68 -3.31 14.67
C VAL A 183 -2.71 -4.42 14.56
N SER A 184 -3.82 -4.16 13.87
CA SER A 184 -4.80 -5.20 13.56
C SER A 184 -5.25 -5.12 12.11
N VAL A 185 -5.55 -6.27 11.52
CA VAL A 185 -6.17 -6.37 10.20
C VAL A 185 -7.60 -6.86 10.40
N ARG A 186 -8.54 -6.32 9.65
CA ARG A 186 -9.93 -6.81 9.63
C ARG A 186 -10.41 -6.92 8.20
N GLY A 187 -11.17 -7.98 7.92
CA GLY A 187 -11.84 -8.18 6.65
C GLY A 187 -13.33 -7.88 6.77
N PHE A 188 -13.95 -7.53 5.67
CA PHE A 188 -15.38 -7.37 5.57
C PHE A 188 -15.87 -7.75 4.19
N MET A 189 -17.11 -8.22 4.12
CA MET A 189 -17.83 -8.46 2.87
C MET A 189 -19.20 -7.80 2.97
N PHE A 190 -19.67 -7.20 1.87
CA PHE A 190 -20.99 -6.58 1.83
C PHE A 190 -21.59 -6.57 0.42
N ASP A 191 -22.89 -6.29 0.36
CA ASP A 191 -23.58 -6.04 -0.89
C ASP A 191 -23.28 -4.62 -1.40
N ALA A 192 -22.52 -4.52 -2.49
CA ALA A 192 -22.19 -3.26 -3.14
C ALA A 192 -23.15 -2.91 -4.31
N ALA A 193 -24.22 -3.68 -4.53
CA ALA A 193 -25.21 -3.40 -5.57
C ALA A 193 -25.99 -2.12 -5.22
N SER A 194 -25.71 -1.05 -5.96
CA SER A 194 -26.40 0.22 -5.78
C SER A 194 -27.91 0.05 -5.99
N LEU A 195 -28.74 0.64 -5.11
CA LEU A 195 -30.21 0.63 -5.18
C LEU A 195 -30.89 -0.72 -4.87
N CYS A 196 -30.18 -1.66 -4.24
CA CYS A 196 -30.79 -2.90 -3.76
C CYS A 196 -31.75 -2.64 -2.59
N ARG A 197 -33.04 -2.95 -2.76
CA ARG A 197 -34.07 -2.78 -1.71
C ARG A 197 -33.97 -3.82 -0.59
N THR A 198 -33.32 -4.94 -0.87
CA THR A 198 -33.15 -6.07 0.06
C THR A 198 -31.68 -6.48 0.07
N PRO A 199 -30.79 -5.65 0.64
CA PRO A 199 -29.35 -5.90 0.59
C PRO A 199 -28.97 -7.14 1.41
N ALA A 200 -27.90 -7.83 0.99
CA ALA A 200 -27.30 -8.85 1.84
C ALA A 200 -26.74 -8.21 3.12
N LYS A 201 -26.87 -8.89 4.25
CA LYS A 201 -26.26 -8.45 5.51
C LYS A 201 -24.73 -8.48 5.37
N SER A 202 -24.07 -7.40 5.79
CA SER A 202 -22.62 -7.36 5.84
C SER A 202 -22.06 -8.42 6.80
N VAL A 203 -20.88 -8.92 6.46
CA VAL A 203 -20.17 -9.96 7.21
C VAL A 203 -18.78 -9.45 7.55
N GLU A 204 -18.43 -9.49 8.82
CA GLU A 204 -17.03 -9.32 9.25
C GLU A 204 -16.28 -10.64 9.03
N VAL A 205 -15.09 -10.54 8.45
CA VAL A 205 -14.19 -11.68 8.28
C VAL A 205 -13.01 -11.49 9.24
N PRO A 206 -12.96 -12.28 10.34
CA PRO A 206 -11.95 -12.08 11.35
C PRO A 206 -10.58 -12.49 10.83
N TYR A 207 -9.60 -11.64 11.07
CA TYR A 207 -8.18 -11.93 10.87
C TYR A 207 -7.52 -12.10 12.23
N THR A 208 -6.86 -13.24 12.42
CA THR A 208 -6.14 -13.55 13.65
C THR A 208 -4.65 -13.35 13.42
N ARG A 209 -4.01 -12.58 14.31
CA ARG A 209 -2.55 -12.41 14.32
C ARG A 209 -1.90 -13.76 14.62
N ARG A 210 -0.95 -14.18 13.77
CA ARG A 210 -0.13 -15.36 14.04
C ARG A 210 0.88 -15.07 15.17
N PRO A 211 1.19 -16.08 15.99
CA PRO A 211 2.19 -15.96 17.04
C PRO A 211 3.55 -15.46 16.51
#